data_AF-A0A352KMZ6-F1
#
_entry.id   AF-A0A352KMZ6-F1
#
_cell.length_a   1.000
_cell.length_b   1.000
_cell.length_c   1.000
_cell.angle_alpha   90.00
_cell.angle_beta   90.00
_cell.angle_gamma   90.00
#
_symmetry.space_group_name_H-M   'P 1'
#
loop_
_entity.id
_entity.type
_entity.pdbx_description
1 polymer ?
#
loop_
_entity_poly.entity_id
_entity_poly.type
_entity_poly.pdbx_seq_one_letter_code
_entity_poly.pdbx_strand_id
1 'polypeptide(L)'
;AKAADELLQQATRLQDAGAQLLVLECIPTELAQQITATVNIPVIGIGAGIHCDGQVLVCYDMLGISKGKRPKFSKNFLTENNSVAAAMSAYVQAVKEHTFPADEHSFDS
;
A
#
# COMPACT_ATOMS: atom_id res chain seq x y z
N ALA A 1 -5.49 8.83 18.37
CA ALA A 1 -6.18 7.86 19.25
C ALA A 1 -7.57 7.55 18.69
N LYS A 2 -8.60 8.38 18.93
CA LYS A 2 -9.98 8.07 18.55
C LYS A 2 -10.19 7.64 17.09
N ALA A 3 -9.62 8.36 16.12
CA ALA A 3 -9.76 8.02 14.70
C ALA A 3 -9.05 6.70 14.31
N ALA A 4 -7.94 6.36 14.97
CA ALA A 4 -7.22 5.12 14.75
C ALA A 4 -8.01 3.91 15.28
N ASP A 5 -8.59 4.06 16.48
CA ASP A 5 -9.45 3.03 17.08
C ASP A 5 -10.72 2.83 16.23
N GLU A 6 -11.29 3.91 15.70
CA GLU A 6 -12.45 3.86 14.79
C GLU A 6 -12.11 3.09 13.50
N LEU A 7 -10.96 3.34 12.88
CA LEU A 7 -10.52 2.61 11.67
C LEU A 7 -10.31 1.12 11.95
N LEU A 8 -9.70 0.77 13.08
CA LEU A 8 -9.52 -0.62 13.49
C LEU A 8 -10.87 -1.33 13.64
N GLN A 9 -11.84 -0.70 14.32
CA GLN A 9 -13.19 -1.24 14.46
C GLN A 9 -13.90 -1.36 13.12
N GLN A 10 -13.74 -0.39 12.21
CA GLN A 10 -14.31 -0.45 10.87
C GLN A 10 -13.76 -1.62 10.06
N ALA A 11 -12.45 -1.88 10.12
CA ALA A 11 -11.84 -3.02 9.44
C ALA A 11 -12.46 -4.36 9.88
N THR A 12 -12.59 -4.57 11.20
CA THR A 12 -13.25 -5.77 11.75
C THR A 12 -14.71 -5.86 11.33
N ARG A 13 -15.46 -4.75 11.39
CA ARG A 13 -16.88 -4.73 10.98
C ARG A 13 -17.08 -5.04 9.50
N LEU A 14 -16.18 -4.59 8.63
CA LEU A 14 -16.23 -4.90 7.21
C LEU A 14 -15.96 -6.39 6.97
N GLN A 15 -14.97 -6.96 7.65
CA GLN A 15 -14.72 -8.41 7.62
C GLN A 15 -15.96 -9.19 8.09
N ASP A 16 -16.53 -8.83 9.24
CA ASP A 16 -17.70 -9.52 9.82
C ASP A 16 -18.94 -9.40 8.91
N ALA A 17 -19.03 -8.32 8.13
CA ALA A 17 -20.04 -8.13 7.10
C ALA A 17 -19.80 -8.95 5.81
N GLY A 18 -18.68 -9.68 5.73
CA GLY A 18 -18.34 -10.57 4.62
C GLY A 18 -17.34 -10.01 3.61
N ALA A 19 -16.66 -8.89 3.91
CA ALA A 19 -15.52 -8.48 3.10
C ALA A 19 -14.45 -9.57 3.10
N GLN A 20 -13.88 -9.84 1.93
CA GLN A 20 -12.85 -10.88 1.76
C GLN A 20 -11.45 -10.31 1.54
N LEU A 21 -11.34 -9.00 1.40
CA LEU A 21 -10.10 -8.25 1.20
C LEU A 21 -10.35 -6.78 1.59
N LEU A 22 -9.33 -6.12 2.15
CA LEU A 22 -9.36 -4.69 2.47
C LEU A 22 -8.29 -3.94 1.70
N VAL A 23 -8.58 -2.69 1.36
CA VAL A 23 -7.57 -1.73 0.89
C VAL A 23 -7.42 -0.64 1.95
N LEU A 24 -6.19 -0.39 2.38
CA LEU A 24 -5.84 0.70 3.29
C LEU A 24 -5.08 1.77 2.51
N GLU A 25 -5.61 2.99 2.52
CA GLU A 25 -5.09 4.11 1.74
C GLU A 25 -4.68 5.26 2.65
N CYS A 26 -3.44 5.75 2.48
CA CYS A 26 -2.91 6.94 3.16
C CYS A 26 -3.10 6.93 4.69
N ILE A 27 -2.77 5.80 5.33
CA ILE A 27 -2.81 5.67 6.80
C ILE A 27 -1.39 5.48 7.37
N PRO A 28 -1.16 5.83 8.65
CA PRO A 28 0.12 5.63 9.30
C PRO A 28 0.56 4.16 9.30
N THR A 29 1.85 3.92 9.09
CA THR A 29 2.43 2.57 8.97
C THR A 29 2.12 1.68 10.18
N GLU A 30 2.21 2.22 11.40
CA GLU A 30 1.91 1.47 12.63
C GLU A 30 0.44 1.07 12.71
N LEU A 31 -0.48 1.95 12.29
CA LEU A 31 -1.90 1.64 12.27
C LEU A 31 -2.22 0.56 11.22
N ALA A 32 -1.62 0.65 10.04
CA ALA A 32 -1.77 -0.38 9.01
C ALA A 32 -1.27 -1.75 9.49
N GLN A 33 -0.14 -1.78 10.20
CA GLN A 33 0.38 -3.00 10.81
C GLN A 33 -0.60 -3.57 11.83
N GLN A 34 -1.16 -2.73 12.72
CA GLN A 34 -2.15 -3.17 13.72
C GLN A 34 -3.42 -3.72 13.06
N ILE A 35 -3.95 -3.05 12.03
CA ILE A 35 -5.12 -3.52 11.29
C ILE A 35 -4.82 -4.86 10.63
N THR A 36 -3.69 -4.96 9.91
CA THR A 36 -3.29 -6.19 9.21
C THR A 36 -3.13 -7.36 10.18
N ALA A 37 -2.61 -7.13 11.38
CA ALA A 37 -2.49 -8.17 12.41
C ALA A 37 -3.82 -8.54 13.10
N THR A 38 -4.86 -7.72 12.97
CA THR A 38 -6.15 -7.90 13.67
C THR A 38 -7.18 -8.62 12.82
N VAL A 39 -7.20 -8.37 11.51
CA VAL A 39 -8.15 -9.02 10.58
C VAL A 39 -7.56 -10.32 10.02
N ASN A 40 -8.42 -11.26 9.65
CA ASN A 40 -8.07 -12.55 9.05
C ASN A 40 -8.17 -12.56 7.52
N ILE A 41 -8.47 -11.41 6.91
CA ILE A 41 -8.59 -11.24 5.46
C ILE A 41 -7.40 -10.45 4.92
N PRO A 42 -6.97 -10.68 3.67
CA PRO A 42 -5.85 -9.96 3.09
C PRO A 42 -6.04 -8.44 3.11
N VAL A 43 -4.99 -7.73 3.48
CA VAL A 43 -4.93 -6.27 3.49
C VAL A 43 -3.97 -5.78 2.42
N ILE A 44 -4.44 -4.88 1.55
CA ILE A 44 -3.67 -4.30 0.46
C ILE A 44 -3.40 -2.82 0.76
N GLY A 45 -2.12 -2.45 0.83
CA GLY A 45 -1.69 -1.09 1.13
C GLY A 45 -1.51 -0.21 -0.11
N ILE A 46 -1.86 1.07 0.01
CA ILE A 46 -1.38 2.16 -0.85
C ILE A 46 -1.08 3.38 0.03
N GLY A 47 0.21 3.64 0.27
CA GLY A 47 0.59 4.62 1.28
C GLY A 47 0.17 4.19 2.70
N ALA A 48 0.25 2.89 2.99
CA ALA A 48 -0.02 2.30 4.29
C ALA A 48 1.20 1.54 4.85
N GLY A 49 2.38 1.74 4.25
CA GLY A 49 3.61 1.07 4.66
C GLY A 49 3.72 -0.40 4.26
N ILE A 50 4.81 -1.02 4.71
CA ILE A 50 5.26 -2.34 4.25
C ILE A 50 4.54 -3.53 4.90
N HIS A 51 3.79 -3.28 5.97
CA HIS A 51 3.23 -4.33 6.82
C HIS A 51 1.87 -4.88 6.35
N CYS A 52 1.30 -4.36 5.26
CA CYS A 52 0.14 -4.96 4.60
C CYS A 52 0.54 -6.25 3.84
N ASP A 53 -0.38 -7.18 3.67
CA ASP A 53 -0.16 -8.47 2.97
C ASP A 53 0.15 -8.31 1.48
N GLY A 54 -0.28 -7.20 0.89
CA GLY A 54 0.01 -6.84 -0.48
C GLY A 54 -0.01 -5.33 -0.67
N GLN A 55 0.26 -4.90 -1.89
CA GLN A 55 0.36 -3.50 -2.26
C GLN A 55 -0.41 -3.23 -3.54
N VAL A 56 -0.90 -2.01 -3.71
CA VAL A 56 -1.51 -1.52 -4.93
C VAL A 56 -0.96 -0.14 -5.29
N LEU A 57 -0.75 0.10 -6.58
CA LEU A 57 -0.40 1.42 -7.12
C LEU A 57 -1.25 1.71 -8.35
N VAL A 58 -1.50 3.00 -8.58
CA VAL A 58 -2.02 3.46 -9.86
C VAL A 58 -0.94 3.29 -10.93
N CYS A 59 -1.30 2.62 -12.03
CA CYS A 59 -0.35 2.26 -13.08
C CYS A 59 0.36 3.49 -13.67
N TYR A 60 -0.34 4.63 -13.79
CA TYR A 60 0.24 5.87 -14.29
C TYR A 60 1.27 6.49 -13.35
N ASP A 61 1.09 6.39 -12.03
CA ASP A 61 2.08 6.88 -11.07
C ASP A 61 3.32 5.99 -11.05
N MET A 62 3.09 4.68 -11.09
CA MET A 62 4.14 3.65 -11.13
C MET A 62 5.01 3.74 -12.40
N LEU A 63 4.45 4.23 -13.51
CA LEU A 63 5.15 4.43 -14.77
C LEU A 63 5.60 5.89 -15.01
N GLY A 64 5.31 6.80 -14.06
CA GLY A 64 5.67 8.22 -14.19
C GLY A 64 4.94 8.99 -15.30
N ILE A 65 3.73 8.56 -15.67
CA ILE A 65 2.88 9.20 -16.69
C ILE A 65 2.09 10.38 -16.10
N SER A 66 1.75 10.30 -14.81
CA SER A 66 0.98 11.33 -14.12
C SER A 66 1.65 12.70 -14.21
N LYS A 67 0.87 13.74 -14.54
CA LYS A 67 1.37 15.11 -14.63
C LYS A 67 1.52 15.73 -13.24
N GLY A 68 2.60 16.47 -13.02
CA GLY A 68 2.83 17.21 -11.78
C GLY A 68 3.66 16.43 -10.76
N LYS A 69 3.46 16.74 -9.47
CA LYS A 69 4.20 16.10 -8.38
C LYS A 69 3.62 14.71 -8.11
N ARG A 70 4.46 13.69 -8.30
CA ARG A 70 4.14 12.29 -7.97
C ARG A 70 3.77 12.15 -6.47
N PRO A 71 2.74 11.36 -6.11
CA PRO A 71 2.41 11.10 -4.70
C PRO A 71 3.60 10.49 -3.94
N LYS A 72 3.78 10.88 -2.67
CA LYS A 72 4.89 10.40 -1.81
C LYS A 72 4.98 8.87 -1.79
N PHE A 73 3.83 8.19 -1.71
CA PHE A 73 3.74 6.75 -1.59
C PHE A 73 4.06 5.96 -2.87
N SER A 74 4.31 6.63 -3.99
CA SER A 74 4.51 5.96 -5.28
C SER A 74 5.96 6.05 -5.75
N LYS A 75 6.44 4.96 -6.36
CA LYS A 75 7.76 4.85 -6.99
C LYS A 75 7.57 4.78 -8.51
N ASN A 76 8.39 5.51 -9.26
CA ASN A 76 8.46 5.33 -10.71
C ASN A 76 9.38 4.15 -11.02
N PHE A 77 8.80 3.00 -11.35
CA PHE A 77 9.56 1.80 -11.72
C PHE A 77 10.08 1.85 -13.16
N LEU A 78 9.56 2.75 -14.01
CA LEU A 78 10.02 2.88 -15.39
C LEU A 78 11.36 3.60 -15.50
N THR A 79 11.70 4.54 -14.60
CA THR A 79 12.99 5.25 -14.67
C THR A 79 14.20 4.35 -14.47
N GLU A 80 14.02 3.22 -13.79
CA GLU A 80 15.06 2.21 -13.51
C GLU A 80 15.01 1.04 -14.51
N ASN A 81 14.05 1.02 -15.44
CA ASN A 81 13.78 -0.13 -16.31
C ASN A 81 13.49 0.28 -17.76
N ASN A 82 14.02 -0.47 -18.73
CA ASN A 82 13.98 -0.06 -20.14
C ASN A 82 12.67 -0.38 -20.89
N SER A 83 11.63 -0.87 -20.20
CA SER A 83 10.31 -1.14 -20.80
C SER A 83 9.21 -1.17 -19.76
N VAL A 84 7.95 -0.98 -20.20
CA VAL A 84 6.77 -1.13 -19.34
C VAL A 84 6.70 -2.53 -18.73
N ALA A 85 6.97 -3.58 -19.51
CA ALA A 85 6.96 -4.96 -19.00
C ALA A 85 8.00 -5.15 -17.88
N ALA A 86 9.22 -4.65 -18.07
CA ALA A 86 10.27 -4.71 -17.04
C ALA A 86 9.89 -3.92 -15.78
N ALA A 87 9.26 -2.75 -15.93
CA ALA A 87 8.77 -1.96 -14.80
C ALA A 87 7.67 -2.69 -14.00
N MET A 88 6.72 -3.34 -14.67
CA MET A 88 5.69 -4.17 -14.02
C MET A 88 6.33 -5.33 -13.25
N SER A 89 7.29 -6.04 -13.86
CA SER A 89 8.00 -7.14 -13.21
C SER A 89 8.80 -6.67 -12.00
N ALA A 90 9.48 -5.52 -12.10
CA ALA A 90 10.24 -4.93 -11.00
C ALA A 90 9.33 -4.53 -9.83
N TYR A 91 8.14 -3.99 -10.09
CA TYR A 91 7.15 -3.72 -9.03
C TYR A 91 6.71 -5.00 -8.33
N VAL A 92 6.33 -6.04 -9.10
CA VAL A 92 5.92 -7.34 -8.53
C VAL A 92 7.02 -7.96 -7.68
N GLN A 93 8.27 -7.90 -8.15
CA GLN A 93 9.42 -8.40 -7.41
C GLN A 93 9.63 -7.61 -6.12
N ALA A 94 9.63 -6.27 -6.18
CA ALA A 94 9.87 -5.43 -5.02
C ALA A 94 8.81 -5.59 -3.91
N VAL A 95 7.53 -5.76 -4.29
CA VAL A 95 6.46 -6.06 -3.31
C VAL A 95 6.69 -7.42 -2.65
N LYS A 96 6.99 -8.47 -3.43
CA LYS A 96 7.19 -9.83 -2.91
C LYS A 96 8.45 -9.97 -2.06
N GLU A 97 9.49 -9.20 -2.37
CA GLU A 97 10.75 -9.17 -1.60
C GLU A 97 10.69 -8.24 -0.40
N HIS A 98 9.55 -7.58 -0.14
CA HIS A 98 9.41 -6.57 0.91
C HIS A 98 10.46 -5.46 0.80
N THR A 99 10.81 -5.05 -0.42
CA THR A 99 11.66 -3.88 -0.69
C THR A 99 10.86 -2.66 -1.16
N PHE A 100 9.57 -2.85 -1.45
CA PHE A 100 8.59 -1.79 -1.69
C PHE A 100 7.27 -2.09 -0.96
N PRO A 101 6.64 -1.08 -0.32
CA PRO A 101 7.11 0.29 -0.11
C PRO A 101 8.29 0.36 0.87
N ALA A 102 9.21 1.30 0.62
CA ALA A 102 10.27 1.69 1.57
C ALA A 102 9.84 2.88 2.43
N ASP A 103 10.61 3.23 3.47
CA ASP A 103 10.28 4.31 4.42
C ASP A 103 9.94 5.65 3.75
N GLU A 104 10.62 5.99 2.66
CA GLU A 104 10.35 7.22 1.89
C GLU A 104 8.95 7.27 1.26
N HIS A 105 8.33 6.10 1.06
CA HIS A 105 6.98 5.92 0.52
C HIS A 105 5.92 5.77 1.63
N SER A 106 6.34 5.71 2.89
CA SER A 106 5.48 5.50 4.04
C SER A 106 5.09 6.83 4.70
N PHE A 107 4.03 6.81 5.50
CA PHE A 107 3.61 7.95 6.31
C PHE A 107 3.89 7.67 7.78
N ASP A 108 4.52 8.65 8.43
CA ASP A 108 4.80 8.65 9.86
C ASP A 108 3.74 9.54 10.53
N SER A 109 3.07 9.00 11.56
CA SER A 109 2.10 9.66 12.45
C SER A 109 0.84 10.25 11.80
#